data_AF-A0A2V9YW56-F1
#
_entry.id   AF-A0A2V9YW56-F1
#
_cell.length_a   1.000
_cell.length_b   1.000
_cell.length_c   1.000
_cell.angle_alpha   90.00
_cell.angle_beta   90.00
_cell.angle_gamma   90.00
#
_symmetry.space_group_name_H-M   'P 1'
#
loop_
_entity.id
_entity.type
_entity.pdbx_description
1 polymer ?
#
loop_
_entity_poly.entity_id
_entity_poly.type
_entity_poly.pdbx_seq_one_letter_code
_entity_poly.pdbx_strand_id
1 'polypeptide(L)'
;MAEVGTIRPQVQTHPAAEVIRATQVAQAGNGICYAALGETAVSASELERMVLTIPRPIAAALDKKAYYFVPLTVSEGDETLIADRYDVALSDKAVCHRNYTAGDAQCIFISTRLMDDKFSVAFELYINVGHAFVERAGVSQAFSDLAWRQVQEKARGETSLDAHEFRKLATGGGVGAEKAKNDYFAAAFSDAIAVYMLSLCLDVDYYELREREYPLLAPQALAERVRKIHELFPPNPGFEFNIFYRRRTQT
;
A
#
# COMPACT_ATOMS: atom_id res chain seq x y z
N MET A 1 -5.58 -49.38 -20.85
CA MET A 1 -5.73 -48.77 -19.51
C MET A 1 -5.75 -47.27 -19.74
N ALA A 2 -6.91 -46.65 -19.64
CA ALA A 2 -7.05 -45.20 -19.81
C ALA A 2 -6.65 -44.52 -18.49
N GLU A 3 -5.76 -43.53 -18.57
CA GLU A 3 -5.45 -42.64 -17.45
C GLU A 3 -6.74 -41.94 -17.00
N VAL A 4 -7.16 -42.23 -15.77
CA VAL A 4 -8.17 -41.44 -15.08
C VAL A 4 -7.52 -40.09 -14.78
N GLY A 5 -7.67 -39.15 -15.70
CA GLY A 5 -7.30 -37.76 -15.48
C GLY A 5 -7.99 -37.27 -14.21
N THR A 6 -7.21 -36.97 -13.19
CA THR A 6 -7.72 -36.42 -11.94
C THR A 6 -8.30 -35.05 -12.27
N ILE A 7 -9.63 -34.95 -12.34
CA ILE A 7 -10.34 -33.68 -12.48
C ILE A 7 -10.02 -32.91 -11.19
N ARG A 8 -9.08 -31.96 -11.27
CA ARG A 8 -8.87 -31.03 -10.16
C ARG A 8 -10.17 -30.24 -9.99
N PRO A 9 -10.73 -30.13 -8.77
CA PRO A 9 -11.92 -29.32 -8.56
C PRO A 9 -11.63 -27.90 -9.06
N GLN A 10 -12.59 -27.34 -9.80
CA GLN A 10 -12.51 -25.98 -10.34
C GLN A 10 -12.39 -24.98 -9.17
N VAL A 11 -11.59 -23.94 -9.36
CA VAL A 11 -11.45 -22.87 -8.36
C VAL A 11 -12.75 -22.09 -8.31
N GLN A 12 -13.27 -21.89 -7.10
CA GLN A 12 -14.54 -21.20 -6.90
C GLN A 12 -14.26 -19.71 -6.68
N THR A 13 -15.02 -18.88 -7.38
CA THR A 13 -15.07 -17.44 -7.14
C THR A 13 -16.38 -17.06 -6.46
N HIS A 14 -16.29 -16.09 -5.56
CA HIS A 14 -17.43 -15.57 -4.82
C HIS A 14 -17.54 -14.05 -5.05
N PRO A 15 -18.75 -13.49 -5.23
CA PRO A 15 -18.92 -12.05 -5.27
C PRO A 15 -18.43 -11.40 -3.97
N ALA A 16 -17.76 -10.25 -4.05
CA ALA A 16 -17.26 -9.51 -2.89
C ALA A 16 -18.32 -9.30 -1.80
N ALA A 17 -19.57 -9.01 -2.19
CA ALA A 17 -20.69 -8.84 -1.26
C ALA A 17 -21.00 -10.11 -0.44
N GLU A 18 -20.87 -11.29 -1.06
CA GLU A 18 -21.06 -12.57 -0.37
C GLU A 18 -19.93 -12.80 0.63
N VAL A 19 -18.69 -12.55 0.20
CA VAL A 19 -17.51 -12.67 1.05
C VAL A 19 -17.63 -11.74 2.27
N ILE A 20 -18.01 -10.48 2.09
CA ILE A 20 -18.19 -9.52 3.19
C ILE A 20 -19.23 -10.01 4.19
N ARG A 21 -20.36 -10.57 3.72
CA ARG A 21 -21.41 -11.11 4.61
C ARG A 21 -20.98 -12.38 5.35
N ALA A 22 -20.20 -13.22 4.70
CA ALA A 22 -19.80 -14.53 5.24
C ALA A 22 -18.58 -14.45 6.17
N THR A 23 -17.87 -13.32 6.20
CA THR A 23 -16.57 -13.21 6.86
C THR A 23 -16.65 -12.41 8.14
N GLN A 24 -16.13 -12.99 9.21
CA GLN A 24 -15.93 -12.26 10.46
C GLN A 24 -14.71 -11.35 10.35
N VAL A 25 -14.93 -10.04 10.52
CA VAL A 25 -13.88 -9.04 10.58
C VAL A 25 -13.33 -8.96 12.00
N ALA A 26 -12.00 -9.02 12.13
CA ALA A 26 -11.28 -8.75 13.36
C ALA A 26 -10.89 -7.26 13.43
N GLN A 27 -10.70 -6.76 14.65
CA GLN A 27 -10.11 -5.44 14.88
C GLN A 27 -8.79 -5.60 15.64
N ALA A 28 -7.70 -5.11 15.05
CA ALA A 28 -6.38 -5.17 15.67
C ALA A 28 -6.24 -4.14 16.81
N GLY A 29 -5.21 -4.32 17.65
CA GLY A 29 -4.96 -3.45 18.82
C GLY A 29 -4.62 -1.98 18.53
N ASN A 30 -4.47 -1.60 17.26
CA ASN A 30 -4.35 -0.21 16.79
C ASN A 30 -5.65 0.36 16.21
N GLY A 31 -6.72 -0.44 16.12
CA GLY A 31 -8.05 -0.03 15.64
C GLY A 31 -8.36 -0.41 14.19
N ILE A 32 -7.40 -0.93 13.43
CA ILE A 32 -7.62 -1.34 12.03
C ILE A 32 -8.50 -2.60 11.98
N CYS A 33 -9.54 -2.54 11.16
CA CYS A 33 -10.40 -3.68 10.86
C CYS A 33 -9.81 -4.48 9.69
N TYR A 34 -9.70 -5.79 9.84
CA TYR A 34 -9.19 -6.66 8.80
C TYR A 34 -9.76 -8.08 8.88
N ALA A 35 -9.70 -8.81 7.77
CA ALA A 35 -10.02 -10.23 7.70
C ALA A 35 -9.06 -10.93 6.74
N ALA A 36 -8.86 -12.22 6.93
CA ALA A 36 -8.11 -13.07 6.02
C ALA A 36 -8.96 -14.26 5.59
N LEU A 37 -8.87 -14.65 4.32
CA LEU A 37 -9.64 -15.76 3.77
C LEU A 37 -8.78 -16.62 2.85
N GLY A 38 -9.14 -17.89 2.74
CA GLY A 38 -8.49 -18.84 1.85
C GLY A 38 -7.02 -19.06 2.19
N GLU A 39 -6.28 -19.56 1.22
CA GLU A 39 -4.84 -19.79 1.35
C GLU A 39 -4.05 -18.52 0.99
N THR A 40 -3.70 -17.72 2.01
CA THR A 40 -2.90 -16.49 1.85
C THR A 40 -1.41 -16.78 1.72
N ALA A 41 -0.66 -15.86 1.09
CA ALA A 41 0.81 -16.00 0.97
C ALA A 41 1.57 -15.67 2.27
N VAL A 42 0.90 -15.02 3.22
CA VAL A 42 1.44 -14.64 4.53
C VAL A 42 0.71 -15.40 5.64
N SER A 43 1.42 -15.77 6.70
CA SER A 43 0.79 -16.40 7.87
C SER A 43 -0.08 -15.40 8.65
N ALA A 44 -1.04 -15.91 9.43
CA ALA A 44 -1.93 -15.06 10.24
C ALA A 44 -1.17 -14.14 11.21
N SER A 45 -0.11 -14.64 11.85
CA SER A 45 0.73 -13.84 12.77
C SER A 45 1.53 -12.77 12.05
N GLU A 46 2.00 -13.04 10.82
CA GLU A 46 2.70 -12.03 10.03
C GLU A 46 1.74 -10.96 9.55
N LEU A 47 0.53 -11.36 9.16
CA LEU A 47 -0.51 -10.45 8.75
C LEU A 47 -0.94 -9.52 9.89
N GLU A 48 -1.19 -10.08 11.08
CA GLU A 48 -1.49 -9.28 12.26
C GLU A 48 -0.35 -8.30 12.58
N ARG A 49 0.92 -8.75 12.49
CA ARG A 49 2.08 -7.87 12.66
C ARG A 49 2.10 -6.75 11.61
N MET A 50 1.81 -7.03 10.34
CA MET A 50 1.72 -6.02 9.27
C MET A 50 0.64 -4.98 9.58
N VAL A 51 -0.52 -5.40 10.05
CA VAL A 51 -1.61 -4.50 10.40
C VAL A 51 -1.24 -3.63 11.61
N LEU A 52 -0.57 -4.20 12.60
CA LEU A 52 -0.15 -3.49 13.82
C LEU A 52 0.94 -2.44 13.59
N THR A 53 1.64 -2.44 12.45
CA THR A 53 2.63 -1.37 12.13
C THR A 53 1.95 -0.04 11.85
N ILE A 54 0.67 -0.05 11.43
CA ILE A 54 -0.07 1.17 11.09
C ILE A 54 -0.21 2.02 12.36
N PRO A 55 0.41 3.22 12.42
CA PRO A 55 0.37 4.05 13.61
C PRO A 55 -1.06 4.39 14.03
N ARG A 56 -1.36 4.34 15.33
CA ARG A 56 -2.69 4.65 15.87
C ARG A 56 -3.32 5.97 15.36
N PRO A 57 -2.57 7.09 15.23
CA PRO A 57 -3.14 8.32 14.66
C PRO A 57 -3.59 8.17 13.21
N ILE A 58 -2.87 7.36 12.41
CA ILE A 58 -3.26 7.05 11.03
C ILE A 58 -4.49 6.15 11.05
N ALA A 59 -4.47 5.08 11.85
CA ALA A 59 -5.59 4.14 11.97
C ALA A 59 -6.90 4.82 12.40
N ALA A 60 -6.83 5.80 13.31
CA ALA A 60 -8.00 6.55 13.78
C ALA A 60 -8.71 7.36 12.67
N ALA A 61 -8.00 7.71 11.60
CA ALA A 61 -8.61 8.38 10.44
C ALA A 61 -9.32 7.39 9.51
N LEU A 62 -9.04 6.10 9.59
CA LEU A 62 -9.56 5.08 8.67
C LEU A 62 -10.84 4.42 9.19
N ASP A 63 -11.66 5.17 9.93
CA ASP A 63 -12.97 4.68 10.39
C ASP A 63 -13.79 4.19 9.19
N LYS A 64 -14.59 3.14 9.42
CA LYS A 64 -15.40 2.46 8.40
C LYS A 64 -14.61 1.82 7.25
N LYS A 65 -13.30 1.59 7.40
CA LYS A 65 -12.50 0.80 6.45
C LYS A 65 -12.17 -0.58 7.00
N ALA A 66 -12.23 -1.59 6.13
CA ALA A 66 -11.80 -2.95 6.45
C ALA A 66 -10.94 -3.52 5.32
N TYR A 67 -9.82 -4.16 5.68
CA TYR A 67 -8.88 -4.76 4.74
C TYR A 67 -9.05 -6.29 4.70
N TYR A 68 -9.36 -6.82 3.53
CA TYR A 68 -9.60 -8.24 3.29
C TYR A 68 -8.41 -8.83 2.55
N PHE A 69 -7.65 -9.69 3.22
CA PHE A 69 -6.52 -10.40 2.64
C PHE A 69 -7.00 -11.71 2.06
N VAL A 70 -6.95 -11.82 0.75
CA VAL A 70 -7.52 -12.94 -0.02
C VAL A 70 -6.45 -13.55 -0.92
N PRO A 71 -6.64 -14.76 -1.47
CA PRO A 71 -5.69 -15.33 -2.41
C PRO A 71 -5.62 -14.49 -3.68
N LEU A 72 -6.76 -14.31 -4.36
CA LEU A 72 -6.88 -13.50 -5.57
C LEU A 72 -8.18 -12.70 -5.56
N THR A 73 -8.06 -11.42 -5.87
CA THR A 73 -9.14 -10.50 -6.23
C THR A 73 -9.16 -10.40 -7.74
N VAL A 74 -10.25 -10.81 -8.37
CA VAL A 74 -10.44 -10.83 -9.82
C VAL A 74 -11.41 -9.73 -10.23
N SER A 75 -11.03 -8.99 -11.27
CA SER A 75 -11.92 -8.01 -11.90
C SER A 75 -12.57 -8.63 -13.12
N GLU A 76 -13.90 -8.73 -13.12
CA GLU A 76 -14.68 -9.17 -14.28
C GLU A 76 -15.69 -8.07 -14.65
N GLY A 77 -15.25 -7.17 -15.53
CA GLY A 77 -15.98 -5.91 -15.77
C GLY A 77 -16.08 -5.08 -14.49
N ASP A 78 -17.31 -4.76 -14.10
CA ASP A 78 -17.60 -4.01 -12.88
C ASP A 78 -17.67 -4.91 -11.63
N GLU A 79 -17.77 -6.23 -11.81
CA GLU A 79 -17.85 -7.18 -10.70
C GLU A 79 -16.50 -7.39 -10.04
N THR A 80 -16.52 -7.50 -8.71
CA THR A 80 -15.38 -7.88 -7.90
C THR A 80 -15.60 -9.28 -7.38
N LEU A 81 -14.77 -10.21 -7.84
CA LEU A 81 -14.83 -11.63 -7.50
C LEU A 81 -13.62 -12.01 -6.67
N ILE A 82 -13.81 -12.88 -5.69
CA ILE A 82 -12.77 -13.36 -4.79
C ILE A 82 -12.60 -14.86 -5.00
N ALA A 83 -11.38 -15.30 -5.34
CA ALA A 83 -11.07 -16.71 -5.44
C ALA A 83 -10.78 -17.31 -4.07
N ASP A 84 -11.24 -18.54 -3.83
CA ASP A 84 -11.00 -19.28 -2.58
C ASP A 84 -9.53 -19.77 -2.42
N ARG A 85 -8.80 -19.88 -3.52
CA ARG A 85 -7.37 -20.25 -3.59
C ARG A 85 -6.70 -19.65 -4.82
N TYR A 86 -5.38 -19.77 -4.88
CA TYR A 86 -4.62 -19.39 -6.07
C TYR A 86 -4.94 -20.30 -7.26
N ASP A 87 -5.12 -19.70 -8.43
CA ASP A 87 -5.28 -20.38 -9.70
C ASP A 87 -4.61 -19.59 -10.82
N VAL A 88 -3.85 -20.30 -11.67
CA VAL A 88 -3.09 -19.68 -12.76
C VAL A 88 -4.01 -19.10 -13.84
N ALA A 89 -5.18 -19.69 -14.09
CA ALA A 89 -6.10 -19.13 -15.08
C ALA A 89 -6.80 -17.86 -14.56
N LEU A 90 -6.97 -17.74 -13.24
CA LEU A 90 -7.51 -16.54 -12.62
C LEU A 90 -6.47 -15.45 -12.38
N SER A 91 -5.19 -15.79 -12.20
CA SER A 91 -4.13 -14.80 -11.93
C SER A 91 -3.99 -13.77 -13.04
N ASP A 92 -4.20 -14.16 -14.31
CA ASP A 92 -4.15 -13.26 -15.47
C ASP A 92 -5.22 -12.15 -15.42
N LYS A 93 -6.30 -12.37 -14.65
CA LYS A 93 -7.40 -11.41 -14.45
C LYS A 93 -7.41 -10.81 -13.05
N ALA A 94 -6.47 -11.21 -12.20
CA ALA A 94 -6.38 -10.74 -10.84
C ALA A 94 -5.71 -9.35 -10.78
N VAL A 95 -6.06 -8.59 -9.75
CA VAL A 95 -5.49 -7.27 -9.45
C VAL A 95 -4.89 -7.27 -8.04
N CYS A 96 -3.89 -6.43 -7.78
CA CYS A 96 -3.23 -6.41 -6.46
C CYS A 96 -4.21 -6.02 -5.35
N HIS A 97 -5.10 -5.07 -5.62
CA HIS A 97 -6.20 -4.73 -4.74
C HIS A 97 -7.45 -4.29 -5.50
N ARG A 98 -8.61 -4.27 -4.81
CA ARG A 98 -9.82 -3.60 -5.28
C ARG A 98 -10.65 -3.05 -4.11
N ASN A 99 -11.13 -1.83 -4.30
CA ASN A 99 -12.06 -1.19 -3.36
C ASN A 99 -13.50 -1.64 -3.65
N TYR A 100 -14.26 -1.88 -2.59
CA TYR A 100 -15.66 -2.27 -2.64
C TYR A 100 -16.44 -1.50 -1.57
N THR A 101 -17.49 -0.78 -1.99
CA THR A 101 -18.36 -0.05 -1.06
C THR A 101 -19.47 -0.98 -0.56
N ALA A 102 -19.54 -1.19 0.75
CA ALA A 102 -20.56 -2.00 1.41
C ALA A 102 -21.34 -1.15 2.42
N GLY A 103 -22.47 -0.60 1.98
CA GLY A 103 -23.22 0.37 2.79
C GLY A 103 -22.42 1.65 3.00
N ASP A 104 -22.12 2.01 4.24
CA ASP A 104 -21.29 3.15 4.61
C ASP A 104 -19.82 2.78 4.88
N ALA A 105 -19.46 1.50 4.71
CA ALA A 105 -18.11 0.99 4.87
C ALA A 105 -17.39 0.84 3.52
N GLN A 106 -16.07 1.02 3.54
CA GLN A 106 -15.16 0.75 2.42
C GLN A 106 -14.34 -0.50 2.72
N CYS A 107 -14.50 -1.53 1.90
CA CYS A 107 -13.75 -2.78 1.97
C CYS A 107 -12.65 -2.74 0.92
N ILE A 108 -11.43 -3.12 1.28
CA ILE A 108 -10.31 -3.19 0.35
C ILE A 108 -9.85 -4.64 0.31
N PHE A 109 -10.04 -5.32 -0.83
CA PHE A 109 -9.55 -6.66 -1.04
C PHE A 109 -8.12 -6.61 -1.56
N ILE A 110 -7.20 -7.34 -0.94
CA ILE A 110 -5.77 -7.38 -1.26
C ILE A 110 -5.41 -8.83 -1.64
N SER A 111 -4.92 -9.01 -2.87
CA SER A 111 -4.57 -10.30 -3.47
C SER A 111 -3.20 -10.78 -3.01
N THR A 112 -3.15 -11.50 -1.90
CA THR A 112 -1.91 -11.95 -1.29
C THR A 112 -1.12 -12.95 -2.14
N ARG A 113 -1.77 -13.72 -3.03
CA ARG A 113 -1.11 -14.74 -3.87
C ARG A 113 -0.86 -14.30 -5.30
N LEU A 114 -1.30 -13.08 -5.67
CA LEU A 114 -0.83 -12.43 -6.90
C LEU A 114 0.55 -11.81 -6.69
N MET A 115 0.83 -11.43 -5.45
CA MET A 115 2.09 -10.87 -5.01
C MET A 115 3.00 -12.01 -4.54
N ASP A 116 4.24 -12.04 -5.04
CA ASP A 116 5.15 -13.19 -4.85
C ASP A 116 5.74 -13.28 -3.44
N ASP A 117 5.66 -12.21 -2.65
CA ASP A 117 6.31 -12.14 -1.35
C ASP A 117 5.62 -11.22 -0.32
N LYS A 118 6.14 -11.33 0.90
CA LYS A 118 5.74 -10.54 2.07
C LYS A 118 5.91 -9.03 1.87
N PHE A 119 6.96 -8.62 1.17
CA PHE A 119 7.26 -7.22 0.91
C PHE A 119 6.15 -6.58 0.08
N SER A 120 5.75 -7.23 -1.00
CA SER A 120 4.74 -6.77 -1.94
C SER A 120 3.37 -6.65 -1.26
N VAL A 121 2.97 -7.67 -0.48
CA VAL A 121 1.71 -7.62 0.29
C VAL A 121 1.69 -6.48 1.30
N ALA A 122 2.80 -6.29 2.04
CA ALA A 122 2.91 -5.21 3.01
C ALA A 122 2.88 -3.85 2.32
N PHE A 123 3.60 -3.70 1.21
CA PHE A 123 3.68 -2.43 0.51
C PHE A 123 2.33 -2.05 -0.11
N GLU A 124 1.61 -3.00 -0.70
CA GLU A 124 0.25 -2.80 -1.21
C GLU A 124 -0.72 -2.34 -0.11
N LEU A 125 -0.69 -2.97 1.07
CA LEU A 125 -1.45 -2.52 2.23
C LEU A 125 -1.11 -1.07 2.59
N TYR A 126 0.18 -0.74 2.67
CA TYR A 126 0.62 0.57 3.14
C TYR A 126 0.40 1.70 2.13
N ILE A 127 0.44 1.41 0.82
CA ILE A 127 0.01 2.33 -0.24
C ILE A 127 -1.49 2.65 -0.05
N ASN A 128 -2.34 1.62 0.09
CA ASN A 128 -3.77 1.82 0.32
C ASN A 128 -4.06 2.62 1.61
N VAL A 129 -3.35 2.31 2.69
CA VAL A 129 -3.46 3.05 3.96
C VAL A 129 -3.03 4.51 3.80
N GLY A 130 -1.90 4.76 3.12
CA GLY A 130 -1.39 6.11 2.87
C GLY A 130 -2.39 6.97 2.11
N HIS A 131 -2.89 6.48 0.98
CA HIS A 131 -3.89 7.18 0.18
C HIS A 131 -5.20 7.42 0.95
N ALA A 132 -5.72 6.39 1.62
CA ALA A 132 -6.95 6.50 2.39
C ALA A 132 -6.83 7.51 3.55
N PHE A 133 -5.65 7.57 4.19
CA PHE A 133 -5.38 8.56 5.22
C PHE A 133 -5.37 9.97 4.65
N VAL A 134 -4.64 10.21 3.56
CA VAL A 134 -4.53 11.54 2.94
C VAL A 134 -5.87 12.02 2.39
N GLU A 135 -6.67 11.14 1.79
CA GLU A 135 -8.03 11.45 1.34
C GLU A 135 -8.89 11.97 2.51
N ARG A 136 -8.75 11.36 3.70
CA ARG A 136 -9.61 11.65 4.84
C ARG A 136 -9.11 12.80 5.73
N ALA A 137 -7.80 12.90 5.93
CA ALA A 137 -7.14 13.80 6.88
C ALA A 137 -6.45 14.99 6.18
N GLY A 138 -6.26 14.92 4.86
CA GLY A 138 -5.49 15.90 4.10
C GLY A 138 -3.97 15.71 4.27
N VAL A 139 -3.23 16.72 3.81
CA VAL A 139 -1.76 16.72 3.83
C VAL A 139 -1.24 17.65 4.92
N SER A 140 -0.20 17.20 5.64
CA SER A 140 0.49 18.04 6.62
C SER A 140 1.22 19.19 5.93
N GLN A 141 0.96 20.44 6.33
CA GLN A 141 1.66 21.61 5.78
C GLN A 141 3.18 21.50 5.98
N ALA A 142 3.64 21.04 7.15
CA ALA A 142 5.06 20.87 7.41
C ALA A 142 5.72 19.84 6.48
N PHE A 143 4.97 18.83 6.04
CA PHE A 143 5.44 17.88 5.04
C PHE A 143 5.42 18.51 3.64
N SER A 144 4.35 19.23 3.27
CA SER A 144 4.26 19.94 1.98
C SER A 144 5.41 20.93 1.80
N ASP A 145 5.76 21.69 2.84
CA ASP A 145 6.87 22.64 2.82
C ASP A 145 8.21 21.93 2.60
N LEU A 146 8.43 20.79 3.29
CA LEU A 146 9.61 19.94 3.10
C LEU A 146 9.69 19.41 1.67
N ALA A 147 8.62 18.80 1.16
CA ALA A 147 8.57 18.23 -0.18
C ALA A 147 8.79 19.31 -1.24
N TRP A 148 8.14 20.47 -1.10
CA TRP A 148 8.30 21.58 -2.03
C TRP A 148 9.70 22.19 -2.01
N ARG A 149 10.31 22.33 -0.83
CA ARG A 149 11.71 22.76 -0.70
C ARG A 149 12.63 21.82 -1.48
N GLN A 150 12.45 20.50 -1.35
CA GLN A 150 13.23 19.52 -2.11
C GLN A 150 13.03 19.66 -3.63
N VAL A 151 11.80 19.98 -4.08
CA VAL A 151 11.54 20.31 -5.50
C VAL A 151 12.34 21.54 -5.93
N GLN A 152 12.31 22.62 -5.16
CA GLN A 152 13.02 23.88 -5.44
C GLN A 152 14.55 23.71 -5.44
N GLU A 153 15.07 22.87 -4.54
CA GLU A 153 16.48 22.47 -4.46
C GLU A 153 16.87 21.45 -5.56
N LYS A 154 15.93 21.07 -6.43
CA LYS A 154 16.12 20.12 -7.54
C LYS A 154 16.57 18.74 -7.07
N ALA A 155 16.07 18.27 -5.92
CA ALA A 155 16.27 16.90 -5.48
C ALA A 155 15.84 15.92 -6.59
N ARG A 156 16.68 14.94 -6.90
CA ARG A 156 16.41 13.98 -7.98
C ARG A 156 15.30 13.02 -7.56
N GLY A 157 14.37 12.77 -8.49
CA GLY A 157 13.43 11.67 -8.40
C GLY A 157 12.24 11.88 -7.48
N GLU A 158 11.36 10.88 -7.45
CA GLU A 158 10.19 10.76 -6.56
C GLU A 158 9.98 9.30 -6.14
N THR A 159 9.00 9.04 -5.27
CA THR A 159 8.67 7.72 -4.70
C THR A 159 7.55 6.97 -5.44
N SER A 160 6.86 7.63 -6.35
CA SER A 160 5.82 7.06 -7.22
C SER A 160 5.80 7.78 -8.57
N LEU A 161 5.18 7.13 -9.56
CA LEU A 161 4.95 7.70 -10.88
C LEU A 161 4.04 8.94 -10.80
N ASP A 162 2.99 8.87 -9.98
CA ASP A 162 2.06 9.97 -9.78
C ASP A 162 2.76 11.21 -9.21
N ALA A 163 3.54 11.05 -8.15
CA ALA A 163 4.32 12.15 -7.60
C ALA A 163 5.31 12.72 -8.63
N HIS A 164 5.92 11.86 -9.47
CA HIS A 164 6.81 12.29 -10.53
C HIS A 164 6.10 13.17 -11.59
N GLU A 165 4.96 12.71 -12.11
CA GLU A 165 4.22 13.43 -13.15
C GLU A 165 3.57 14.70 -12.60
N PHE A 166 2.99 14.67 -11.40
CA PHE A 166 2.42 15.87 -10.77
C PHE A 166 3.48 16.93 -10.50
N ARG A 167 4.68 16.54 -10.04
CA ARG A 167 5.81 17.47 -9.88
C ARG A 167 6.20 18.13 -11.20
N LYS A 168 6.28 17.35 -12.28
CA LYS A 168 6.62 17.85 -13.62
C LYS A 168 5.59 18.86 -14.12
N LEU A 169 4.30 18.56 -13.95
CA LEU A 169 3.21 19.47 -14.31
C LEU A 169 3.22 20.75 -13.45
N ALA A 170 3.42 20.62 -12.13
CA ALA A 170 3.47 21.73 -11.19
C ALA A 170 4.64 22.70 -11.47
N THR A 171 5.78 22.17 -11.91
CA THR A 171 6.97 22.97 -12.22
C THR A 171 6.99 23.52 -13.66
N GLY A 172 6.09 23.03 -14.53
CA GLY A 172 5.99 23.45 -15.93
C GLY A 172 5.33 24.82 -16.16
N GLY A 173 4.72 25.44 -15.13
CA GLY A 173 4.17 26.80 -15.21
C GLY A 173 2.92 26.96 -16.09
N GLY A 174 2.29 25.86 -16.51
CA GLY A 174 1.10 25.85 -17.35
C GLY A 174 -0.22 26.05 -16.58
N VAL A 175 -1.32 26.12 -17.33
CA VAL A 175 -2.67 26.09 -16.75
C VAL A 175 -2.84 24.79 -15.96
N GLY A 176 -3.18 24.89 -14.68
CA GLY A 176 -3.32 23.75 -13.78
C GLY A 176 -2.09 23.44 -12.91
N ALA A 177 -1.01 24.24 -12.98
CA ALA A 177 0.18 24.06 -12.14
C ALA A 177 -0.13 24.01 -10.63
N GLU A 178 -1.02 24.87 -10.13
CA GLU A 178 -1.42 24.86 -8.72
C GLU A 178 -2.21 23.60 -8.34
N LYS A 179 -3.09 23.11 -9.22
CA LYS A 179 -3.78 21.83 -9.01
C LYS A 179 -2.78 20.68 -8.95
N ALA A 180 -1.88 20.61 -9.94
CA ALA A 180 -0.83 19.60 -9.99
C ALA A 180 0.09 19.66 -8.76
N LYS A 181 0.35 20.84 -8.21
CA LYS A 181 1.12 21.01 -6.97
C LYS A 181 0.40 20.42 -5.76
N ASN A 182 -0.92 20.59 -5.66
CA ASN A 182 -1.71 19.98 -4.59
C ASN A 182 -1.80 18.45 -4.76
N ASP A 183 -2.00 17.97 -5.99
CA ASP A 183 -2.01 16.54 -6.30
C ASP A 183 -0.62 15.91 -5.99
N TYR A 184 0.47 16.64 -6.29
CA TYR A 184 1.82 16.26 -5.90
C TYR A 184 1.98 16.10 -4.39
N PHE A 185 1.48 17.06 -3.60
CA PHE A 185 1.56 16.95 -2.14
C PHE A 185 0.80 15.75 -1.60
N ALA A 186 -0.37 15.46 -2.16
CA ALA A 186 -1.15 14.28 -1.77
C ALA A 186 -0.42 12.98 -2.11
N ALA A 187 0.12 12.85 -3.33
CA ALA A 187 0.88 11.68 -3.75
C ALA A 187 2.15 11.49 -2.91
N ALA A 188 3.00 12.52 -2.81
CA ALA A 188 4.26 12.45 -2.08
C ALA A 188 4.07 12.14 -0.58
N PHE A 189 3.00 12.63 0.04
CA PHE A 189 2.71 12.35 1.44
C PHE A 189 2.18 10.92 1.65
N SER A 190 1.29 10.46 0.77
CA SER A 190 0.79 9.07 0.78
C SER A 190 1.95 8.08 0.65
N ASP A 191 2.85 8.32 -0.32
CA ASP A 191 4.02 7.47 -0.55
C ASP A 191 4.98 7.45 0.65
N ALA A 192 5.26 8.62 1.23
CA ALA A 192 6.17 8.69 2.37
C ALA A 192 5.60 7.97 3.60
N ILE A 193 4.28 8.03 3.80
CA ILE A 193 3.56 7.25 4.82
C ILE A 193 3.71 5.75 4.52
N ALA A 194 3.52 5.34 3.27
CA ALA A 194 3.63 3.95 2.87
C ALA A 194 5.04 3.38 3.12
N VAL A 195 6.08 4.09 2.66
CA VAL A 195 7.49 3.71 2.87
C VAL A 195 7.84 3.71 4.35
N TYR A 196 7.32 4.65 5.14
CA TYR A 196 7.51 4.65 6.59
C TYR A 196 6.93 3.39 7.24
N MET A 197 5.65 3.06 6.98
CA MET A 197 5.03 1.86 7.56
C MET A 197 5.69 0.57 7.06
N LEU A 198 6.17 0.55 5.81
CA LEU A 198 6.96 -0.54 5.28
C LEU A 198 8.26 -0.74 6.07
N SER A 199 8.96 0.36 6.37
CA SER A 199 10.20 0.34 7.17
C SER A 199 10.00 -0.04 8.65
N LEU A 200 8.77 0.10 9.18
CA LEU A 200 8.42 -0.43 10.51
C LEU A 200 8.13 -1.94 10.45
N CYS A 201 7.70 -2.44 9.31
CA CYS A 201 7.31 -3.83 9.12
C CYS A 201 8.50 -4.73 8.78
N LEU A 202 9.39 -4.25 7.92
CA LEU A 202 10.47 -4.99 7.28
C LEU A 202 11.73 -4.13 7.18
N ASP A 203 12.89 -4.77 7.09
CA ASP A 203 14.11 -4.11 6.66
C ASP A 203 14.00 -3.79 5.16
N VAL A 204 14.01 -2.51 4.80
CA VAL A 204 13.86 -2.05 3.41
C VAL A 204 15.23 -1.64 2.86
N ASP A 205 15.68 -2.29 1.78
CA ASP A 205 16.79 -1.75 1.00
C ASP A 205 16.26 -0.62 0.09
N TYR A 206 16.91 0.53 0.13
CA TYR A 206 16.59 1.68 -0.72
C TYR A 206 16.42 1.29 -2.20
N TYR A 207 17.19 0.33 -2.71
CA TYR A 207 17.13 -0.08 -4.11
C TYR A 207 15.90 -0.92 -4.45
N GLU A 208 15.20 -1.50 -3.46
CA GLU A 208 13.94 -2.25 -3.66
C GLU A 208 12.78 -1.31 -4.00
N LEU A 209 12.86 -0.02 -3.64
CA LEU A 209 11.85 0.99 -3.96
C LEU A 209 11.93 1.50 -5.41
N ARG A 210 12.87 0.98 -6.21
CA ARG A 210 13.17 1.53 -7.52
C ARG A 210 12.25 0.93 -8.59
N GLU A 211 11.50 1.81 -9.24
CA GLU A 211 10.77 1.51 -10.47
C GLU A 211 11.56 1.87 -11.74
N ARG A 212 11.09 1.38 -12.91
CA ARG A 212 11.77 1.58 -14.20
C ARG A 212 11.39 2.90 -14.86
N GLU A 213 10.16 3.35 -14.64
CA GLU A 213 9.47 4.39 -15.38
C GLU A 213 9.93 5.80 -14.95
N TYR A 214 10.35 5.96 -13.70
CA TYR A 214 10.77 7.24 -13.13
C TYR A 214 12.01 7.07 -12.23
N PRO A 215 12.82 8.13 -12.05
CA PRO A 215 13.95 8.08 -11.13
C PRO A 215 13.46 8.07 -9.67
N LEU A 216 13.93 7.10 -8.88
CA LEU A 216 13.71 7.06 -7.43
C LEU A 216 14.28 8.32 -6.73
N LEU A 217 13.53 8.82 -5.74
CA LEU A 217 13.90 9.96 -4.90
C LEU A 217 15.26 9.75 -4.23
N ALA A 218 16.16 10.72 -4.34
CA ALA A 218 17.51 10.64 -3.78
C ALA A 218 17.50 10.21 -2.29
N PRO A 219 18.43 9.34 -1.84
CA PRO A 219 18.37 8.72 -0.51
C PRO A 219 18.27 9.70 0.65
N GLN A 220 18.97 10.84 0.58
CA GLN A 220 18.92 11.88 1.62
C GLN A 220 17.54 12.54 1.69
N ALA A 221 16.95 12.87 0.53
CA ALA A 221 15.63 13.47 0.45
C ALA A 221 14.53 12.51 0.93
N LEU A 222 14.64 11.23 0.58
CA LEU A 222 13.74 10.18 1.09
C LEU A 222 13.86 10.04 2.61
N ALA A 223 15.09 9.97 3.14
CA ALA A 223 15.32 9.87 4.57
C ALA A 223 14.73 11.06 5.34
N GLU A 224 14.83 12.29 4.81
CA GLU A 224 14.16 13.46 5.38
C GLU A 224 12.63 13.32 5.40
N ARG A 225 12.02 12.87 4.30
CA ARG A 225 10.57 12.66 4.22
C ARG A 225 10.10 11.62 5.23
N VAL A 226 10.75 10.47 5.29
CA VAL A 226 10.35 9.38 6.20
C VAL A 226 10.58 9.77 7.67
N ARG A 227 11.66 10.50 8.00
CA ARG A 227 11.83 11.09 9.35
C ARG A 227 10.71 12.07 9.69
N LYS A 228 10.27 12.89 8.73
CA LYS A 228 9.13 13.78 8.93
C LYS A 228 7.85 13.01 9.22
N ILE A 229 7.60 11.89 8.53
CA ILE A 229 6.47 11.01 8.83
C ILE A 229 6.60 10.43 10.24
N HIS A 230 7.78 9.95 10.64
CA HIS A 230 8.03 9.45 11.99
C HIS A 230 7.74 10.48 13.08
N GLU A 231 8.14 11.74 12.88
CA GLU A 231 7.84 12.84 13.80
C GLU A 231 6.33 13.11 13.92
N LEU A 232 5.61 13.05 12.79
CA LEU A 232 4.17 13.30 12.75
C LEU A 232 3.37 12.12 13.31
N PHE A 233 3.84 10.89 13.08
CA PHE A 233 3.15 9.64 13.40
C PHE A 233 4.13 8.65 14.06
N PRO A 234 4.41 8.81 15.36
CA PRO A 234 5.27 7.89 16.10
C PRO A 234 4.79 6.43 15.99
N PRO A 235 5.71 5.45 15.98
CA PRO A 235 5.36 4.05 15.83
C PRO A 235 4.57 3.54 17.04
N ASN A 236 3.78 2.49 16.83
CA ASN A 236 3.11 1.80 17.93
C ASN A 236 4.14 1.10 18.84
N PRO A 237 3.80 0.80 20.11
CA PRO A 237 4.69 0.03 20.99
C PRO A 237 5.13 -1.29 20.36
N GLY A 238 6.43 -1.59 20.46
CA GLY A 238 7.03 -2.79 19.86
C GLY A 238 7.51 -2.63 18.41
N PHE A 239 7.38 -1.43 17.83
CA PHE A 239 7.94 -1.07 16.53
C PHE A 239 8.94 0.08 16.69
N GLU A 240 10.05 0.01 15.96
CA GLU A 240 11.12 1.00 16.00
C GLU A 240 11.47 1.44 14.58
N PHE A 241 11.82 2.71 14.42
CA PHE A 241 12.23 3.28 13.14
C PHE A 241 13.69 3.67 13.18
N ASN A 242 14.47 3.16 12.22
CA ASN A 242 15.89 3.48 12.08
C ASN A 242 16.25 3.62 10.60
N ILE A 243 17.23 4.48 10.30
CA ILE A 243 17.80 4.64 8.96
C ILE A 243 19.31 4.41 9.05
N PHE A 244 19.80 3.43 8.30
CA PHE A 244 21.23 3.11 8.22
C PHE A 244 21.80 3.54 6.86
N TYR A 245 22.95 4.21 6.88
CA TYR A 245 23.66 4.60 5.66
C TYR A 245 24.84 3.67 5.43
N ARG A 246 24.79 2.89 4.34
CA ARG A 246 25.91 2.05 3.92
C ARG A 246 26.67 2.72 2.78
N ARG A 247 27.98 2.91 2.95
CA ARG A 247 28.86 3.27 1.83
C ARG A 247 29.01 2.03 0.94
N ARG A 248 28.77 2.14 -0.36
CA ARG A 248 29.18 1.10 -1.31
C ARG A 248 30.70 0.99 -1.25
N THR A 249 31.23 -0.13 -0.76
CA THR A 249 32.63 -0.50 -1.00
C THR A 249 32.80 -0.65 -2.51
N GLN A 250 33.68 0.14 -3.11
CA GLN A 250 34.12 -0.09 -4.49
C GLN A 250 34.79 -1.47 -4.52
N THR A 251 34.18 -2.42 -5.21
CA THR A 251 34.82 -3.63 -5.71
C THR A 251 34.83 -3.56 -7.21
#